data_AF-A0A923KYE2-F1
#
_entry.id   AF-A0A923KYE2-F1
#
_cell.length_a   1.000
_cell.length_b   1.000
_cell.length_c   1.000
_cell.angle_alpha   90.00
_cell.angle_beta   90.00
_cell.angle_gamma   90.00
#
_symmetry.space_group_name_H-M   'P 1'
#
loop_
_entity.id
_entity.type
_entity.pdbx_description
1 polymer ?
#
loop_
_entity_poly.entity_id
_entity_poly.type
_entity_poly.pdbx_seq_one_letter_code
_entity_poly.pdbx_strand_id
1 'polypeptide(L)'
;MEKKIALLPGSGIGAEVLAEADKVLRSAAARFGHRFEFIEVMGGEDAPLDAENLAICLSADSVLAGVGTGAGIRQLIGEMHLQASMRPALLYPQLAGASPLAPALVSRDIDLMLVQALTGAAASRYGPAPADDGRAQDVLHCVESEALRVASIAFRTSEMRRGGLVFVEQPSAPECNRLWRQVVQQTAAGFPRVAFSTLGASAAAAQLLRDPARFDVILADGPCGEVLAGEAAGLTGSAGMMSCAMLSNGSKGLYHPVLGPSPDMAGQNLANPVGAVYAGALMMKYAFGMADECAAIEAAVQKVLDDGYRTVDILTPRCRLVSCDRFGDLIAAALTSPALYRKVARSVKAAGDGFAPLHRKVAGAAEL
;
A
#
# COMPACT_ATOMS: atom_id res chain seq x y z
N MET A 1 5.19 21.65 -8.12
CA MET A 1 6.46 20.95 -7.79
C MET A 1 6.84 20.05 -8.95
N GLU A 2 8.14 19.77 -9.13
CA GLU A 2 8.63 18.80 -10.12
C GLU A 2 9.16 17.56 -9.39
N LYS A 3 8.77 16.36 -9.83
CA LYS A 3 9.21 15.07 -9.28
C LYS A 3 9.57 14.09 -10.38
N LYS A 4 10.61 13.30 -10.14
CA LYS A 4 11.08 12.23 -11.03
C LYS A 4 10.66 10.88 -10.45
N ILE A 5 9.93 10.10 -11.22
CA ILE A 5 9.35 8.82 -10.81
C ILE A 5 9.88 7.72 -11.75
N ALA A 6 10.49 6.69 -11.19
CA ALA A 6 10.86 5.50 -11.95
C ALA A 6 9.63 4.60 -12.11
N LEU A 7 9.30 4.22 -13.34
CA LEU A 7 8.25 3.25 -13.66
C LEU A 7 8.89 1.90 -13.92
N LEU A 8 8.56 0.91 -13.10
CA LEU A 8 9.03 -0.47 -13.27
C LEU A 8 7.84 -1.34 -13.73
N PRO A 9 7.65 -1.58 -15.04
CA PRO A 9 6.45 -2.21 -15.58
C PRO A 9 6.17 -3.60 -15.01
N GLY A 10 7.22 -4.40 -14.81
CA GLY A 10 7.06 -5.80 -14.48
C GLY A 10 6.52 -6.60 -15.65
N SER A 11 5.55 -7.46 -15.38
CA SER A 11 5.10 -8.46 -16.33
C SER A 11 3.60 -8.66 -16.40
N GLY A 12 3.18 -9.42 -17.40
CA GLY A 12 1.76 -9.61 -17.74
C GLY A 12 1.05 -8.26 -17.88
N ILE A 13 0.03 -8.01 -17.06
CA ILE A 13 -0.77 -6.77 -17.09
C ILE A 13 -0.04 -5.53 -16.55
N GLY A 14 1.18 -5.67 -16.03
CA GLY A 14 1.90 -4.62 -15.31
C GLY A 14 2.11 -3.33 -16.10
N ALA A 15 2.51 -3.45 -17.37
CA ALA A 15 2.65 -2.30 -18.26
C ALA A 15 1.30 -1.60 -18.53
N GLU A 16 0.23 -2.37 -18.74
CA GLU A 16 -1.11 -1.83 -19.02
C GLU A 16 -1.64 -1.02 -17.84
N VAL A 17 -1.55 -1.55 -16.61
CA VAL A 17 -2.06 -0.84 -15.43
C VAL A 17 -1.18 0.36 -15.05
N LEU A 18 0.13 0.31 -15.31
CA LEU A 18 1.03 1.45 -15.08
C LEU A 18 0.78 2.59 -16.07
N ALA A 19 0.48 2.29 -17.34
CA ALA A 19 0.14 3.32 -18.31
C ALA A 19 -1.08 4.13 -17.85
N GLU A 20 -2.07 3.47 -17.26
CA GLU A 20 -3.26 4.13 -16.70
C GLU A 20 -2.95 4.88 -15.40
N ALA A 21 -2.06 4.36 -14.56
CA ALA A 21 -1.57 5.10 -13.39
C ALA A 21 -0.83 6.38 -13.81
N ASP A 22 0.08 6.33 -14.78
CA ASP A 22 0.77 7.50 -15.34
C ASP A 22 -0.26 8.54 -15.83
N LYS A 23 -1.22 8.11 -16.67
CA LYS A 23 -2.30 8.96 -17.19
C LYS A 23 -3.05 9.70 -16.08
N VAL A 24 -3.48 8.99 -15.03
CA VAL A 24 -4.22 9.58 -13.91
C VAL A 24 -3.33 10.52 -13.09
N LEU A 25 -2.09 10.13 -12.80
CA LEU A 25 -1.14 10.94 -12.04
C LEU A 25 -0.78 12.24 -12.77
N ARG A 26 -0.62 12.21 -14.10
CA ARG A 26 -0.44 13.41 -14.92
C ARG A 26 -1.66 14.33 -14.87
N SER A 27 -2.87 13.77 -14.93
CA SER A 27 -4.11 14.55 -14.80
C SER A 27 -4.20 15.25 -13.43
N ALA A 28 -3.87 14.52 -12.36
CA ALA A 28 -3.79 15.09 -11.02
C ALA A 28 -2.69 16.17 -10.94
N ALA A 29 -1.49 15.89 -11.43
CA ALA A 29 -0.38 16.84 -11.45
C ALA A 29 -0.76 18.15 -12.18
N ALA A 30 -1.33 18.06 -13.38
CA ALA A 30 -1.76 19.23 -14.15
C ALA A 30 -2.81 20.07 -13.40
N ARG A 31 -3.75 19.41 -12.73
CA ARG A 31 -4.79 20.08 -11.95
C ARG A 31 -4.25 20.87 -10.76
N PHE A 32 -3.27 20.32 -10.06
CA PHE A 32 -2.71 20.91 -8.84
C PHE A 32 -1.42 21.72 -9.08
N GLY A 33 -0.98 21.85 -10.34
CA GLY A 33 0.21 22.64 -10.70
C GLY A 33 1.54 21.93 -10.39
N HIS A 34 1.56 20.60 -10.46
CA HIS A 34 2.77 19.78 -10.42
C HIS A 34 3.18 19.31 -11.81
N ARG A 35 4.42 18.85 -11.91
CA ARG A 35 4.97 18.20 -13.10
C ARG A 35 5.66 16.91 -12.67
N PHE A 36 5.36 15.83 -13.36
CA PHE A 36 5.99 14.54 -13.14
C PHE A 36 6.77 14.13 -14.39
N GLU A 37 8.04 13.81 -14.17
CA GLU A 37 8.91 13.14 -15.13
C GLU A 37 8.87 11.65 -14.79
N PHE A 38 8.34 10.84 -15.71
CA PHE A 38 8.31 9.40 -15.56
C PHE A 38 9.42 8.79 -16.42
N ILE A 39 10.20 7.89 -15.84
CA ILE A 39 11.29 7.21 -16.52
C ILE A 39 11.04 5.72 -16.44
N GLU A 40 10.84 5.10 -17.59
CA GLU A 40 10.66 3.66 -17.68
C GLU A 40 11.96 2.92 -17.40
N VAL A 41 11.83 1.83 -16.65
CA VAL A 41 12.89 0.93 -16.23
C VAL A 41 12.60 -0.43 -16.81
N MET A 42 13.64 -1.13 -17.28
CA MET A 42 13.54 -2.45 -17.89
C MET A 42 14.06 -3.54 -16.95
N GLY A 43 13.48 -4.74 -17.05
CA GLY A 43 13.89 -5.91 -16.27
C GLY A 43 13.23 -6.00 -14.89
N GLY A 44 13.86 -6.73 -13.96
CA GLY A 44 13.37 -6.86 -12.58
C GLY A 44 12.27 -7.90 -12.36
N GLU A 45 11.87 -8.66 -13.39
CA GLU A 45 10.89 -9.74 -13.27
C GLU A 45 11.53 -10.99 -12.63
N ASP A 46 12.25 -11.78 -13.44
CA ASP A 46 12.88 -13.04 -13.02
C ASP A 46 14.30 -12.85 -12.46
N ALA A 47 14.94 -11.75 -12.82
CA ALA A 47 16.31 -11.41 -12.42
C ALA A 47 16.36 -10.01 -11.79
N PRO A 48 17.36 -9.74 -10.91
CA PRO A 48 17.66 -8.39 -10.45
C PRO A 48 17.80 -7.40 -11.62
N LEU A 49 17.53 -6.14 -11.35
CA LEU A 49 17.78 -5.04 -12.27
C LEU A 49 19.27 -4.98 -12.59
N ASP A 50 19.59 -4.68 -13.85
CA ASP A 50 20.96 -4.34 -14.23
C ASP A 50 21.40 -3.02 -13.57
N ALA A 51 22.70 -2.71 -13.66
CA ALA A 51 23.27 -1.55 -12.99
C ALA A 51 22.67 -0.21 -13.46
N GLU A 52 22.28 -0.11 -14.73
CA GLU A 52 21.71 1.11 -15.30
C GLU A 52 20.29 1.34 -14.77
N ASN A 53 19.44 0.32 -14.85
CA ASN A 53 18.06 0.34 -14.40
C ASN A 53 17.94 0.49 -12.88
N LEU A 54 18.85 -0.13 -12.12
CA LEU A 54 18.96 0.08 -10.68
C LEU A 54 19.32 1.55 -10.36
N ALA A 55 20.29 2.13 -11.07
CA ALA A 55 20.68 3.52 -10.85
C ALA A 55 19.53 4.51 -11.16
N ILE A 56 18.71 4.22 -12.17
CA ILE A 56 17.50 5.01 -12.45
C ILE A 56 16.55 4.98 -11.23
N CYS A 57 16.21 3.81 -10.72
CA CYS A 57 15.35 3.65 -9.54
C CYS A 57 15.90 4.39 -8.31
N LEU A 58 17.20 4.26 -8.03
CA LEU A 58 17.83 4.89 -6.85
C LEU A 58 17.94 6.41 -6.97
N SER A 59 18.08 6.94 -8.19
CA SER A 59 18.17 8.38 -8.45
C SER A 59 16.80 9.08 -8.45
N ALA A 60 15.72 8.37 -8.76
CA ALA A 60 14.36 8.91 -8.75
C ALA A 60 13.89 9.34 -7.35
N ASP A 61 12.88 10.20 -7.27
CA ASP A 61 12.22 10.59 -6.01
C ASP A 61 11.44 9.43 -5.39
N SER A 62 10.89 8.52 -6.21
CA SER A 62 10.23 7.28 -5.79
C SER A 62 10.08 6.32 -6.98
N VAL A 63 9.77 5.06 -6.69
CA VAL A 63 9.54 4.01 -7.69
C VAL A 63 8.06 3.62 -7.66
N LEU A 64 7.41 3.63 -8.83
CA LEU A 64 6.08 3.07 -9.04
C LEU A 64 6.23 1.81 -9.91
N ALA A 65 5.96 0.65 -9.34
CA ALA A 65 6.07 -0.63 -10.01
C ALA A 65 4.69 -1.19 -10.40
N GLY A 66 4.66 -1.96 -11.48
CA GLY A 66 3.52 -2.75 -11.90
C GLY A 66 3.44 -4.05 -11.11
N VAL A 67 3.08 -5.15 -11.78
CA VAL A 67 2.94 -6.47 -11.17
C VAL A 67 4.06 -7.41 -11.65
N GLY A 68 4.35 -8.48 -10.91
CA GLY A 68 5.31 -9.50 -11.37
C GLY A 68 6.80 -9.15 -11.24
N THR A 69 7.17 -8.00 -10.68
CA THR A 69 8.56 -7.52 -10.51
C THR A 69 9.30 -8.19 -9.34
N GLY A 70 9.16 -9.50 -9.17
CA GLY A 70 9.56 -10.20 -7.94
C GLY A 70 11.03 -10.00 -7.57
N ALA A 71 11.96 -10.20 -8.52
CA ALA A 71 13.39 -10.06 -8.25
C ALA A 71 13.83 -8.60 -8.09
N GLY A 72 13.33 -7.71 -8.94
CA GLY A 72 13.62 -6.28 -8.90
C GLY A 72 13.07 -5.60 -7.64
N ILE A 73 11.84 -5.91 -7.22
CA ILE A 73 11.28 -5.40 -5.95
C ILE A 73 12.13 -5.88 -4.78
N ARG A 74 12.52 -7.17 -4.74
CA ARG A 74 13.37 -7.69 -3.65
C ARG A 74 14.71 -6.95 -3.58
N GLN A 75 15.34 -6.70 -4.73
CA GLN A 75 16.56 -5.91 -4.80
C GLN A 75 16.33 -4.48 -4.29
N LEU A 76 15.28 -3.81 -4.77
CA LEU A 76 14.95 -2.44 -4.37
C LEU A 76 14.59 -2.32 -2.89
N ILE A 77 13.96 -3.33 -2.27
CA ILE A 77 13.74 -3.36 -0.82
C ILE A 77 15.07 -3.22 -0.07
N GLY A 78 16.10 -3.94 -0.50
CA GLY A 78 17.44 -3.87 0.08
C GLY A 78 18.15 -2.54 -0.20
N GLU A 79 18.24 -2.17 -1.48
CA GLU A 79 19.01 -1.01 -1.95
C GLU A 79 18.38 0.33 -1.54
N MET A 80 17.06 0.40 -1.40
CA MET A 80 16.34 1.59 -0.90
C MET A 80 16.10 1.54 0.61
N HIS A 81 16.57 0.47 1.29
CA HIS A 81 16.40 0.25 2.73
C HIS A 81 14.94 0.36 3.19
N LEU A 82 14.02 -0.26 2.45
CA LEU A 82 12.59 -0.28 2.76
C LEU A 82 12.30 -1.21 3.92
N GLN A 83 11.46 -0.77 4.86
CA GLN A 83 11.30 -1.42 6.17
C GLN A 83 9.87 -1.78 6.50
N ALA A 84 8.90 -0.99 6.05
CA ALA A 84 7.49 -1.22 6.30
C ALA A 84 6.72 -1.30 4.98
N SER A 85 5.82 -2.29 4.89
CA SER A 85 4.83 -2.42 3.83
C SER A 85 3.47 -2.03 4.38
N MET A 86 2.87 -1.00 3.81
CA MET A 86 1.55 -0.49 4.17
C MET A 86 0.55 -0.87 3.10
N ARG A 87 -0.50 -1.60 3.49
CA ARG A 87 -1.54 -2.11 2.60
C ARG A 87 -2.92 -1.68 3.12
N PRO A 88 -3.51 -0.61 2.57
CA PRO A 88 -4.88 -0.25 2.89
C PRO A 88 -5.85 -1.30 2.32
N ALA A 89 -6.79 -1.77 3.13
CA ALA A 89 -7.89 -2.64 2.73
C ALA A 89 -9.21 -1.92 3.04
N LEU A 90 -9.80 -1.33 1.99
CA LEU A 90 -11.05 -0.58 2.05
C LEU A 90 -12.10 -1.32 1.22
N LEU A 91 -13.25 -1.63 1.84
CA LEU A 91 -14.41 -2.14 1.12
C LEU A 91 -15.29 -0.97 0.69
N TYR A 92 -15.27 -0.69 -0.62
CA TYR A 92 -16.14 0.32 -1.22
C TYR A 92 -17.61 -0.11 -1.14
N PRO A 93 -18.54 0.78 -0.74
CA PRO A 93 -19.98 0.47 -0.73
C PRO A 93 -20.48 -0.02 -2.09
N GLN A 94 -19.94 0.52 -3.18
CA GLN A 94 -20.26 0.16 -4.56
C GLN A 94 -19.77 -1.24 -4.96
N LEU A 95 -18.90 -1.85 -4.15
CA LEU A 95 -18.32 -3.19 -4.30
C LEU A 95 -18.75 -4.14 -3.17
N ALA A 96 -19.69 -3.73 -2.32
CA ALA A 96 -20.23 -4.55 -1.23
C ALA A 96 -20.66 -5.96 -1.69
N GLY A 97 -21.27 -6.06 -2.88
CA GLY A 97 -21.71 -7.34 -3.44
C GLY A 97 -20.59 -8.23 -3.99
N ALA A 98 -19.37 -7.73 -4.15
CA ALA A 98 -18.20 -8.51 -4.55
C ALA A 98 -17.50 -9.17 -3.35
N SER A 99 -17.73 -8.66 -2.13
CA SER A 99 -17.18 -9.25 -0.91
C SER A 99 -17.79 -10.63 -0.65
N PRO A 100 -16.98 -11.63 -0.23
CA PRO A 100 -17.49 -12.93 0.18
C PRO A 100 -18.16 -12.91 1.57
N LEU A 101 -18.09 -11.79 2.29
CA LEU A 101 -18.65 -11.67 3.63
C LEU A 101 -20.18 -11.52 3.61
N ALA A 102 -20.81 -11.92 4.72
CA ALA A 102 -22.24 -11.72 4.89
C ALA A 102 -22.61 -10.23 4.80
N PRO A 103 -23.76 -9.86 4.19
CA PRO A 103 -24.15 -8.46 4.01
C PRO A 103 -24.16 -7.61 5.31
N ALA A 104 -24.49 -8.22 6.45
CA ALA A 104 -24.50 -7.56 7.76
C ALA A 104 -23.11 -7.17 8.28
N LEU A 105 -22.04 -7.80 7.77
CA LEU A 105 -20.65 -7.43 8.05
C LEU A 105 -20.16 -6.39 7.06
N VAL A 106 -20.48 -6.57 5.77
CA VAL A 106 -20.14 -5.64 4.69
C VAL A 106 -20.71 -4.24 4.93
N SER A 107 -21.87 -4.13 5.57
CA SER A 107 -22.49 -2.85 5.92
C SER A 107 -21.75 -2.08 7.03
N ARG A 108 -20.70 -2.65 7.64
CA ARG A 108 -19.91 -2.01 8.71
C ARG A 108 -18.60 -1.48 8.10
N ASP A 109 -18.63 -0.27 7.57
CA ASP A 109 -17.48 0.48 6.98
C ASP A 109 -16.10 -0.16 7.22
N ILE A 110 -15.71 -1.09 6.33
CA ILE A 110 -14.44 -1.82 6.46
C ILE A 110 -13.35 -0.97 5.82
N ASP A 111 -12.52 -0.38 6.66
CA ASP A 111 -11.34 0.40 6.28
C ASP A 111 -10.23 0.11 7.27
N LEU A 112 -9.30 -0.77 6.92
CA LEU A 112 -8.16 -1.11 7.77
C LEU A 112 -6.84 -0.88 7.03
N MET A 113 -5.78 -0.66 7.79
CA MET A 113 -4.42 -0.53 7.29
C MET A 113 -3.57 -1.66 7.88
N LEU A 114 -3.04 -2.53 7.02
CA LEU A 114 -2.04 -3.49 7.43
C LEU A 114 -0.64 -2.87 7.29
N VAL A 115 0.12 -2.87 8.37
CA VAL A 115 1.53 -2.49 8.42
C VAL A 115 2.34 -3.75 8.70
N GLN A 116 3.08 -4.19 7.69
CA GLN A 116 3.90 -5.38 7.72
C GLN A 116 5.38 -4.99 7.76
N ALA A 117 6.16 -5.65 8.61
CA ALA A 117 7.61 -5.55 8.57
C ALA A 117 8.17 -6.21 7.30
N LEU A 118 8.91 -5.46 6.49
CA LEU A 118 9.68 -5.97 5.35
C LEU A 118 11.05 -6.54 5.77
N THR A 119 11.43 -6.25 7.00
CA THR A 119 12.69 -6.66 7.60
C THR A 119 12.72 -8.18 7.71
N GLY A 120 13.74 -8.77 7.11
CA GLY A 120 13.91 -10.21 7.00
C GLY A 120 13.27 -10.89 5.79
N ALA A 121 12.55 -10.16 4.92
CA ALA A 121 11.94 -10.73 3.72
C ALA A 121 12.92 -10.94 2.55
N ALA A 122 14.07 -10.25 2.52
CA ALA A 122 15.03 -10.32 1.41
C ALA A 122 16.35 -11.06 1.73
N ALA A 123 16.73 -11.18 3.01
CA ALA A 123 18.01 -11.79 3.40
C ALA A 123 17.95 -12.69 4.64
N SER A 124 16.86 -12.65 5.42
CA SER A 124 16.80 -13.28 6.76
C SER A 124 15.84 -14.46 6.82
N ARG A 125 15.64 -15.13 5.67
CA ARG A 125 14.84 -16.36 5.57
C ARG A 125 15.53 -17.49 4.83
N TYR A 126 16.73 -17.29 4.32
CA TYR A 126 17.41 -18.33 3.56
C TYR A 126 18.36 -19.08 4.48
N GLY A 127 17.95 -20.25 4.93
CA GLY A 127 18.93 -21.26 5.28
C GLY A 127 19.60 -21.84 4.03
N PRO A 128 20.55 -22.76 4.20
CA PRO A 128 21.18 -23.44 3.07
C PRO A 128 20.13 -24.15 2.21
N ALA A 129 20.49 -24.44 0.95
CA ALA A 129 19.68 -25.30 0.10
C ALA A 129 19.30 -26.60 0.84
N PRO A 130 18.12 -27.19 0.56
CA PRO A 130 17.74 -28.47 1.17
C PRO A 130 18.88 -29.48 1.05
N ALA A 131 19.25 -30.08 2.17
CA ALA A 131 20.28 -31.10 2.20
C ALA A 131 19.79 -32.36 1.47
N ASP A 132 20.73 -33.10 0.86
CA ASP A 132 20.45 -34.32 0.10
C ASP A 132 19.80 -35.44 0.95
N ASP A 133 19.84 -35.32 2.27
CA ASP A 133 19.19 -36.24 3.21
C ASP A 133 17.73 -35.87 3.54
N GLY A 134 17.16 -34.93 2.78
CA GLY A 134 15.76 -34.51 2.91
C GLY A 134 15.51 -33.48 4.00
N ARG A 135 16.54 -32.88 4.59
CA ARG A 135 16.40 -31.80 5.58
C ARG A 135 16.42 -30.43 4.91
N ALA A 136 15.50 -29.56 5.32
CA ALA A 136 15.51 -28.14 5.00
C ALA A 136 15.43 -27.33 6.30
N GLN A 137 16.03 -26.15 6.32
CA GLN A 137 16.03 -25.28 7.48
C GLN A 137 15.93 -23.84 7.01
N ASP A 138 15.08 -23.07 7.69
CA ASP A 138 15.05 -21.62 7.59
C ASP A 138 15.34 -21.00 8.97
N VAL A 139 15.98 -19.83 8.99
CA VAL A 139 16.28 -19.09 10.21
C VAL A 139 15.64 -17.73 10.11
N LEU A 140 14.78 -17.36 11.08
CA LEU A 140 14.20 -16.04 11.17
C LEU A 140 15.08 -15.14 12.06
N HIS A 141 15.65 -14.08 11.48
CA HIS A 141 16.38 -13.07 12.23
C HIS A 141 15.49 -11.85 12.52
N CYS A 142 15.53 -11.34 13.75
CA CYS A 142 14.79 -10.16 14.17
C CYS A 142 15.73 -9.16 14.84
N VAL A 143 15.76 -7.93 14.32
CA VAL A 143 16.60 -6.84 14.85
C VAL A 143 15.73 -5.84 15.58
N GLU A 144 16.13 -5.45 16.79
CA GLU A 144 15.39 -4.49 17.62
C GLU A 144 15.16 -3.15 16.91
N SER A 145 16.21 -2.59 16.30
CA SER A 145 16.14 -1.30 15.60
C SER A 145 15.19 -1.32 14.41
N GLU A 146 15.02 -2.48 13.77
CA GLU A 146 14.08 -2.67 12.67
C GLU A 146 12.64 -2.71 13.17
N ALA A 147 12.38 -3.50 14.20
CA ALA A 147 11.08 -3.57 14.85
C ALA A 147 10.63 -2.20 15.36
N LEU A 148 11.55 -1.41 15.95
CA LEU A 148 11.25 -0.07 16.48
C LEU A 148 10.79 0.88 15.38
N ARG A 149 11.43 0.84 14.20
CA ARG A 149 11.08 1.70 13.06
C ARG A 149 9.72 1.36 12.51
N VAL A 150 9.44 0.08 12.28
CA VAL A 150 8.13 -0.38 11.77
C VAL A 150 7.01 -0.09 12.78
N ALA A 151 7.25 -0.35 14.08
CA ALA A 151 6.30 0.00 15.13
C ALA A 151 6.00 1.51 15.14
N SER A 152 7.03 2.35 15.05
CA SER A 152 6.86 3.81 14.99
C SER A 152 6.02 4.24 13.79
N ILE A 153 6.22 3.64 12.61
CA ILE A 153 5.40 3.89 11.42
C ILE A 153 3.94 3.49 11.67
N ALA A 154 3.70 2.34 12.27
CA ALA A 154 2.35 1.86 12.56
C ALA A 154 1.61 2.76 13.57
N PHE A 155 2.27 3.17 14.66
CA PHE A 155 1.68 4.06 15.65
C PHE A 155 1.36 5.46 15.07
N ARG A 156 2.28 6.06 14.32
CA ARG A 156 2.01 7.33 13.62
C ARG A 156 0.87 7.21 12.62
N THR A 157 0.81 6.09 11.90
CA THR A 157 -0.29 5.79 10.98
C THR A 157 -1.62 5.71 11.72
N SER A 158 -1.64 5.07 12.89
CA SER A 158 -2.84 4.96 13.73
C SER A 158 -3.32 6.33 14.22
N GLU A 159 -2.42 7.21 14.67
CA GLU A 159 -2.78 8.58 15.09
C GLU A 159 -3.41 9.41 13.96
N MET A 160 -2.99 9.19 12.72
CA MET A 160 -3.55 9.87 11.54
C MET A 160 -4.86 9.23 11.05
N ARG A 161 -5.30 8.12 11.66
CA ARG A 161 -6.51 7.38 11.33
C ARG A 161 -7.49 7.43 12.49
N ARG A 162 -8.08 6.29 12.89
CA ARG A 162 -9.08 6.22 13.95
C ARG A 162 -8.45 6.02 15.34
N GLY A 163 -7.12 6.02 15.43
CA GLY A 163 -6.38 5.87 16.68
C GLY A 163 -6.37 4.45 17.23
N GLY A 164 -6.71 3.43 16.44
CA GLY A 164 -6.65 2.03 16.86
C GLY A 164 -5.44 1.30 16.31
N LEU A 165 -4.72 0.54 17.14
CA LEU A 165 -3.62 -0.32 16.68
C LEU A 165 -3.68 -1.69 17.36
N VAL A 166 -3.64 -2.75 16.54
CA VAL A 166 -3.51 -4.13 17.01
C VAL A 166 -2.17 -4.68 16.55
N PHE A 167 -1.33 -5.09 17.48
CA PHE A 167 -0.14 -5.88 17.17
C PHE A 167 -0.48 -7.38 17.14
N VAL A 168 -0.09 -8.05 16.06
CA VAL A 168 -0.33 -9.47 15.88
C VAL A 168 0.90 -10.27 16.28
N GLU A 169 0.73 -11.06 17.34
CA GLU A 169 1.75 -11.93 17.88
C GLU A 169 1.85 -13.23 17.09
N GLN A 170 3.09 -13.70 16.91
CA GLN A 170 3.40 -14.95 16.22
C GLN A 170 4.04 -15.96 17.19
N PRO A 171 3.23 -16.80 17.87
CA PRO A 171 3.74 -17.75 18.86
C PRO A 171 4.69 -18.81 18.29
N SER A 172 4.65 -19.06 16.97
CA SER A 172 5.54 -20.01 16.29
C SER A 172 7.00 -19.55 16.23
N ALA A 173 7.29 -18.27 16.48
CA ALA A 173 8.64 -17.71 16.56
C ALA A 173 8.85 -17.00 17.92
N PRO A 174 8.96 -17.74 19.03
CA PRO A 174 8.79 -17.20 20.38
C PRO A 174 9.82 -16.13 20.77
N GLU A 175 11.07 -16.28 20.35
CA GLU A 175 12.14 -15.33 20.67
C GLU A 175 11.98 -14.01 19.91
N CYS A 176 11.74 -14.08 18.60
CA CYS A 176 11.37 -12.93 17.77
C CYS A 176 10.11 -12.24 18.30
N ASN A 177 9.07 -13.02 18.64
CA ASN A 177 7.84 -12.48 19.18
C ASN A 177 8.04 -11.79 20.53
N ARG A 178 8.93 -12.31 21.40
CA ARG A 178 9.29 -11.64 22.67
C ARG A 178 9.95 -10.29 22.41
N LEU A 179 10.90 -10.23 21.48
CA LEU A 179 11.56 -8.98 21.08
C LEU A 179 10.55 -7.97 20.52
N TRP A 180 9.74 -8.38 19.54
CA TRP A 180 8.70 -7.53 18.96
C TRP A 180 7.72 -7.01 20.00
N ARG A 181 7.23 -7.88 20.89
CA ARG A 181 6.34 -7.48 21.99
C ARG A 181 6.97 -6.39 22.86
N GLN A 182 8.22 -6.58 23.29
CA GLN A 182 8.94 -5.59 24.09
C GLN A 182 9.04 -4.25 23.36
N VAL A 183 9.49 -4.27 22.10
CA VAL A 183 9.69 -3.05 21.31
C VAL A 183 8.38 -2.32 21.05
N VAL A 184 7.32 -3.04 20.66
CA VAL A 184 6.01 -2.45 20.37
C VAL A 184 5.39 -1.85 21.64
N GLN A 185 5.50 -2.53 22.79
CA GLN A 185 5.04 -2.01 24.08
C GLN A 185 5.81 -0.75 24.51
N GLN A 186 7.14 -0.74 24.33
CA GLN A 186 7.96 0.44 24.59
C GLN A 186 7.58 1.61 23.67
N THR A 187 7.33 1.31 22.39
CA THR A 187 6.90 2.32 21.42
C THR A 187 5.54 2.90 21.80
N ALA A 188 4.60 2.06 22.24
CA ALA A 188 3.26 2.47 22.64
C ALA A 188 3.25 3.57 23.71
N ALA A 189 4.24 3.58 24.61
CA ALA A 189 4.37 4.62 25.64
C ALA A 189 4.54 6.04 25.05
N GLY A 190 5.06 6.17 23.83
CA GLY A 190 5.17 7.44 23.11
C GLY A 190 3.88 7.90 22.42
N PHE A 191 2.85 7.05 22.37
CA PHE A 191 1.61 7.29 21.64
C PHE A 191 0.36 7.10 22.52
N PRO A 192 0.19 7.93 23.57
CA PRO A 192 -0.87 7.74 24.58
C PRO A 192 -2.29 7.89 24.04
N ARG A 193 -2.46 8.46 22.84
CA ARG A 193 -3.76 8.60 22.16
C ARG A 193 -4.17 7.38 21.36
N VAL A 194 -3.24 6.44 21.10
CA VAL A 194 -3.51 5.23 20.33
C VAL A 194 -4.04 4.14 21.26
N ALA A 195 -5.24 3.65 20.96
CA ALA A 195 -5.81 2.47 21.59
C ALA A 195 -5.06 1.22 21.11
N PHE A 196 -4.02 0.86 21.88
CA PHE A 196 -3.14 -0.27 21.61
C PHE A 196 -3.70 -1.57 22.20
N SER A 197 -3.68 -2.64 21.41
CA SER A 197 -3.98 -4.00 21.87
C SER A 197 -3.15 -5.05 21.11
N THR A 198 -3.19 -6.29 21.58
CA THR A 198 -2.47 -7.42 20.96
C THR A 198 -3.42 -8.58 20.67
N LEU A 199 -3.20 -9.31 19.58
CA LEU A 199 -3.91 -10.55 19.24
C LEU A 199 -2.91 -11.61 18.76
N GLY A 200 -3.17 -12.90 18.99
CA GLY A 200 -2.42 -13.96 18.33
C GLY A 200 -2.82 -14.10 16.85
N ALA A 201 -1.89 -14.52 15.99
CA ALA A 201 -2.09 -14.67 14.55
C ALA A 201 -3.40 -15.36 14.15
N SER A 202 -3.69 -16.55 14.69
CA SER A 202 -4.94 -17.28 14.37
C SER A 202 -6.20 -16.53 14.83
N ALA A 203 -6.12 -15.81 15.96
CA ALA A 203 -7.23 -15.00 16.44
C ALA A 203 -7.44 -13.76 15.57
N ALA A 204 -6.36 -13.11 15.12
CA ALA A 204 -6.44 -11.99 14.19
C ALA A 204 -7.10 -12.41 12.87
N ALA A 205 -6.66 -13.53 12.29
CA ALA A 205 -7.25 -14.10 11.07
C ALA A 205 -8.76 -14.39 11.22
N ALA A 206 -9.14 -15.09 12.29
CA ALA A 206 -10.55 -15.37 12.57
C ALA A 206 -11.38 -14.09 12.76
N GLN A 207 -10.79 -13.05 13.35
CA GLN A 207 -11.45 -11.76 13.59
C GLN A 207 -11.59 -10.93 12.31
N LEU A 208 -10.67 -11.02 11.36
CA LEU A 208 -10.81 -10.41 10.03
C LEU A 208 -12.05 -10.93 9.30
N LEU A 209 -12.39 -12.20 9.46
CA LEU A 209 -13.60 -12.79 8.87
C LEU A 209 -14.87 -12.49 9.67
N ARG A 210 -14.75 -12.36 11.01
CA ARG A 210 -15.90 -12.21 11.90
C ARG A 210 -16.37 -10.77 12.08
N ASP A 211 -15.43 -9.83 12.21
CA ASP A 211 -15.72 -8.42 12.46
C ASP A 211 -14.57 -7.52 11.97
N PRO A 212 -14.30 -7.47 10.65
CA PRO A 212 -13.17 -6.73 10.09
C PRO A 212 -13.20 -5.23 10.40
N ALA A 213 -14.39 -4.64 10.56
CA ALA A 213 -14.60 -3.23 10.86
C ALA A 213 -13.97 -2.77 12.19
N ARG A 214 -13.67 -3.72 13.10
CA ARG A 214 -13.01 -3.42 14.37
C ARG A 214 -11.55 -2.97 14.21
N PHE A 215 -10.90 -3.35 13.12
CA PHE A 215 -9.49 -3.08 12.89
C PHE A 215 -9.32 -1.70 12.27
N ASP A 216 -8.46 -0.88 12.86
CA ASP A 216 -7.97 0.36 12.23
C ASP A 216 -6.59 0.13 11.63
N VAL A 217 -5.57 -0.08 12.47
CA VAL A 217 -4.22 -0.48 12.04
C VAL A 217 -3.87 -1.86 12.59
N ILE A 218 -3.39 -2.76 11.74
CA ILE A 218 -2.84 -4.06 12.11
C ILE A 218 -1.33 -3.99 11.90
N LEU A 219 -0.54 -4.21 12.95
CA LEU A 219 0.92 -4.35 12.87
C LEU A 219 1.27 -5.83 12.96
N ALA A 220 2.01 -6.35 11.98
CA ALA A 220 2.46 -7.73 11.96
C ALA A 220 3.91 -7.87 11.48
N ASP A 221 4.55 -8.97 11.87
CA ASP A 221 5.85 -9.36 11.31
C ASP A 221 5.71 -9.82 9.84
N GLY A 222 6.82 -10.13 9.19
CA GLY A 222 6.85 -10.49 7.78
C GLY A 222 5.91 -11.66 7.41
N PRO A 223 6.06 -12.87 8.01
CA PRO A 223 5.25 -14.03 7.61
C PRO A 223 3.77 -13.87 7.95
N CYS A 224 3.45 -13.37 9.15
CA CYS A 224 2.07 -13.21 9.57
C CYS A 224 1.37 -12.11 8.76
N GLY A 225 2.08 -10.99 8.52
CA GLY A 225 1.57 -9.89 7.71
C GLY A 225 1.23 -10.31 6.29
N GLU A 226 2.02 -11.19 5.67
CA GLU A 226 1.73 -11.68 4.31
C GLU A 226 0.40 -12.45 4.25
N VAL A 227 0.15 -13.34 5.21
CA VAL A 227 -1.11 -14.09 5.32
C VAL A 227 -2.28 -13.15 5.56
N LEU A 228 -2.18 -12.25 6.54
CA LEU A 228 -3.25 -11.29 6.87
C LEU A 228 -3.52 -10.32 5.71
N ALA A 229 -2.50 -9.96 4.92
CA ALA A 229 -2.70 -9.15 3.72
C ALA A 229 -3.54 -9.87 2.67
N GLY A 230 -3.29 -11.18 2.48
CA GLY A 230 -4.08 -12.01 1.59
C GLY A 230 -5.54 -12.10 2.05
N GLU A 231 -5.77 -12.30 3.35
CA GLU A 231 -7.12 -12.33 3.94
C GLU A 231 -7.84 -10.97 3.80
N ALA A 232 -7.13 -9.87 4.07
CA ALA A 232 -7.66 -8.52 3.92
C ALA A 232 -8.00 -8.17 2.45
N ALA A 233 -7.20 -8.64 1.48
CA ALA A 233 -7.51 -8.49 0.07
C ALA A 233 -8.71 -9.36 -0.37
N GLY A 234 -8.82 -10.59 0.17
CA GLY A 234 -9.94 -11.48 -0.13
C GLY A 234 -11.28 -10.94 0.38
N LEU A 235 -11.31 -10.37 1.58
CA LEU A 235 -12.56 -9.85 2.17
C LEU A 235 -13.08 -8.58 1.50
N THR A 236 -12.22 -7.77 0.88
CA THR A 236 -12.66 -6.57 0.15
C THR A 236 -13.28 -6.91 -1.21
N GLY A 237 -13.19 -8.17 -1.65
CA GLY A 237 -13.83 -8.66 -2.86
C GLY A 237 -13.14 -8.28 -4.16
N SER A 238 -12.02 -7.55 -4.12
CA SER A 238 -11.21 -7.26 -5.31
C SER A 238 -9.74 -7.01 -4.97
N ALA A 239 -8.89 -7.96 -5.36
CA ALA A 239 -7.45 -7.78 -5.36
C ALA A 239 -7.00 -6.68 -6.33
N GLY A 240 -7.76 -6.43 -7.41
CA GLY A 240 -7.47 -5.39 -8.41
C GLY A 240 -7.58 -3.97 -7.86
N MET A 241 -8.25 -3.78 -6.72
CA MET A 241 -8.38 -2.49 -6.04
C MET A 241 -7.26 -2.23 -5.02
N MET A 242 -6.45 -3.25 -4.70
CA MET A 242 -5.48 -3.19 -3.60
C MET A 242 -4.14 -2.60 -4.05
N SER A 243 -3.60 -1.73 -3.22
CA SER A 243 -2.29 -1.09 -3.42
C SER A 243 -1.37 -1.33 -2.22
N CYS A 244 -0.08 -1.11 -2.44
CA CYS A 244 0.97 -1.30 -1.45
C CYS A 244 1.93 -0.11 -1.50
N ALA A 245 2.29 0.41 -0.33
CA ALA A 245 3.34 1.39 -0.14
C ALA A 245 4.44 0.79 0.72
N MET A 246 5.62 0.61 0.15
CA MET A 246 6.82 0.18 0.87
C MET A 246 7.67 1.40 1.20
N LEU A 247 7.88 1.65 2.49
CA LEU A 247 8.44 2.88 3.02
C LEU A 247 9.70 2.61 3.84
N SER A 248 10.58 3.60 3.86
CA SER A 248 11.68 3.76 4.81
C SER A 248 11.46 5.01 5.66
N ASN A 249 12.40 5.38 6.53
CA ASN A 249 12.32 6.63 7.31
C ASN A 249 12.45 7.91 6.45
N GLY A 250 12.80 7.79 5.17
CA GLY A 250 12.93 8.92 4.24
C GLY A 250 11.66 9.19 3.43
N SER A 251 11.75 10.12 2.48
CA SER A 251 10.65 10.45 1.56
C SER A 251 10.58 9.50 0.35
N LYS A 252 11.61 8.68 0.10
CA LYS A 252 11.62 7.75 -1.03
C LYS A 252 10.91 6.44 -0.65
N GLY A 253 10.04 5.96 -1.55
CA GLY A 253 9.35 4.68 -1.38
C GLY A 253 9.19 3.92 -2.69
N LEU A 254 8.75 2.68 -2.56
CA LEU A 254 8.34 1.81 -3.66
C LEU A 254 6.85 1.53 -3.53
N TYR A 255 6.10 1.74 -4.60
CA TYR A 255 4.65 1.63 -4.60
C TYR A 255 4.23 0.68 -5.71
N HIS A 256 3.32 -0.24 -5.41
CA HIS A 256 2.87 -1.22 -6.41
C HIS A 256 1.45 -1.74 -6.12
N PRO A 257 0.70 -2.19 -7.13
CA PRO A 257 -0.55 -2.93 -6.93
C PRO A 257 -0.29 -4.31 -6.30
N VAL A 258 -1.25 -4.83 -5.52
CA VAL A 258 -1.12 -6.16 -4.88
C VAL A 258 -1.50 -7.32 -5.80
N LEU A 259 -2.12 -7.03 -6.95
CA LEU A 259 -2.53 -8.04 -7.94
C LEU A 259 -1.32 -8.81 -8.51
N GLY A 260 -1.54 -10.07 -8.90
CA GLY A 260 -0.55 -10.87 -9.61
C GLY A 260 -0.36 -10.44 -11.07
N PRO A 261 0.61 -11.03 -11.80
CA PRO A 261 0.92 -10.68 -13.18
C PRO A 261 -0.20 -10.97 -14.19
N SER A 262 -1.08 -11.93 -13.90
CA SER A 262 -2.20 -12.33 -14.78
C SER A 262 -1.79 -12.44 -16.26
N PRO A 263 -0.81 -13.29 -16.61
CA PRO A 263 -0.27 -13.37 -17.97
C PRO A 263 -1.34 -13.69 -19.02
N ASP A 264 -2.36 -14.46 -18.65
CA ASP A 264 -3.48 -14.80 -19.52
C ASP A 264 -4.36 -13.59 -19.90
N MET A 265 -4.27 -12.47 -19.17
CA MET A 265 -5.00 -11.23 -19.45
C MET A 265 -4.13 -10.17 -20.12
N ALA A 266 -2.83 -10.39 -20.22
CA ALA A 266 -1.87 -9.42 -20.74
C ALA A 266 -2.18 -9.07 -22.20
N GLY A 267 -2.21 -7.78 -22.51
CA GLY A 267 -2.51 -7.23 -23.83
C GLY A 267 -3.98 -7.33 -24.24
N GLN A 268 -4.88 -7.79 -23.36
CA GLN A 268 -6.31 -7.89 -23.65
C GLN A 268 -7.10 -6.67 -23.19
N ASN A 269 -6.46 -5.70 -22.52
CA ASN A 269 -7.10 -4.48 -22.04
C ASN A 269 -8.27 -4.77 -21.06
N LEU A 270 -8.16 -5.86 -20.30
CA LEU A 270 -9.16 -6.32 -19.33
C LEU A 270 -8.78 -6.05 -17.86
N ALA A 271 -7.52 -5.68 -17.61
CA ALA A 271 -6.98 -5.46 -16.28
C ALA A 271 -7.72 -4.33 -15.53
N ASN A 272 -7.73 -4.41 -14.21
CA ASN A 272 -8.21 -3.33 -13.35
C ASN A 272 -7.04 -2.39 -13.00
N PRO A 273 -7.05 -1.13 -13.46
CA PRO A 273 -5.93 -0.21 -13.21
C PRO A 273 -5.95 0.39 -11.80
N VAL A 274 -7.01 0.21 -11.02
CA VAL A 274 -7.22 0.97 -9.79
C VAL A 274 -6.13 0.73 -8.74
N GLY A 275 -5.66 -0.50 -8.55
CA GLY A 275 -4.56 -0.78 -7.62
C GLY A 275 -3.28 -0.01 -7.95
N ALA A 276 -2.94 0.11 -9.24
CA ALA A 276 -1.77 0.87 -9.70
C ALA A 276 -1.99 2.39 -9.54
N VAL A 277 -3.19 2.87 -9.86
CA VAL A 277 -3.59 4.27 -9.63
C VAL A 277 -3.50 4.63 -8.14
N TYR A 278 -3.98 3.77 -7.25
CA TYR A 278 -3.87 3.97 -5.81
C TYR A 278 -2.45 3.84 -5.30
N ALA A 279 -1.61 2.95 -5.86
CA ALA A 279 -0.19 2.93 -5.54
C ALA A 279 0.46 4.28 -5.84
N GLY A 280 0.13 4.88 -7.00
CA GLY A 280 0.54 6.25 -7.35
C GLY A 280 -0.01 7.32 -6.39
N ALA A 281 -1.26 7.21 -5.97
CA ALA A 281 -1.86 8.14 -5.01
C ALA A 281 -1.19 8.05 -3.62
N LEU A 282 -0.89 6.83 -3.15
CA LEU A 282 -0.13 6.61 -1.92
C LEU A 282 1.28 7.19 -2.02
N MET A 283 1.93 7.11 -3.19
CA MET A 283 3.21 7.77 -3.45
C MET A 283 3.10 9.28 -3.27
N MET A 284 2.11 9.91 -3.91
CA MET A 284 1.86 11.35 -3.74
C MET A 284 1.72 11.71 -2.26
N LYS A 285 0.89 10.95 -1.52
CA LYS A 285 0.65 11.18 -0.09
C LYS A 285 1.89 11.02 0.77
N TYR A 286 2.57 9.87 0.71
CA TYR A 286 3.62 9.50 1.66
C TYR A 286 5.01 9.98 1.23
N ALA A 287 5.34 9.96 -0.06
CA ALA A 287 6.64 10.41 -0.54
C ALA A 287 6.69 11.93 -0.73
N PHE A 288 5.62 12.54 -1.25
CA PHE A 288 5.64 13.93 -1.69
C PHE A 288 4.82 14.89 -0.80
N GLY A 289 4.11 14.37 0.21
CA GLY A 289 3.25 15.17 1.09
C GLY A 289 1.99 15.71 0.39
N MET A 290 1.60 15.11 -0.73
CA MET A 290 0.49 15.52 -1.60
C MET A 290 -0.80 14.78 -1.19
N ALA A 291 -1.28 15.07 0.03
CA ALA A 291 -2.44 14.40 0.60
C ALA A 291 -3.77 14.81 -0.09
N ASP A 292 -3.88 16.06 -0.52
CA ASP A 292 -5.07 16.58 -1.20
C ASP A 292 -5.23 15.97 -2.59
N GLU A 293 -4.12 15.77 -3.29
CA GLU A 293 -4.05 15.12 -4.59
C GLU A 293 -4.43 13.64 -4.48
N CYS A 294 -3.91 12.94 -3.46
CA CYS A 294 -4.30 11.57 -3.15
C CYS A 294 -5.82 11.47 -2.91
N ALA A 295 -6.38 12.34 -2.07
CA ALA A 295 -7.82 12.37 -1.79
C ALA A 295 -8.65 12.68 -3.05
N ALA A 296 -8.15 13.52 -3.96
CA ALA A 296 -8.81 13.81 -5.23
C ALA A 296 -8.84 12.58 -6.16
N ILE A 297 -7.77 11.79 -6.21
CA ILE A 297 -7.71 10.53 -6.96
C ILE A 297 -8.69 9.51 -6.36
N GLU A 298 -8.70 9.36 -5.04
CA GLU A 298 -9.66 8.49 -4.33
C GLU A 298 -11.12 8.86 -4.65
N ALA A 299 -11.44 10.15 -4.59
CA ALA A 299 -12.77 10.66 -4.93
C ALA A 299 -13.12 10.45 -6.42
N ALA A 300 -12.15 10.55 -7.32
CA ALA A 300 -12.34 10.30 -8.74
C ALA A 300 -12.68 8.84 -9.02
N VAL A 301 -11.95 7.89 -8.42
CA VAL A 301 -12.27 6.46 -8.52
C VAL A 301 -13.65 6.15 -7.95
N GLN A 302 -13.98 6.67 -6.76
CA GLN A 302 -15.32 6.50 -6.16
C GLN A 302 -16.42 7.00 -7.09
N LYS A 303 -16.21 8.16 -7.75
CA LYS A 303 -17.17 8.68 -8.72
C LYS A 303 -17.35 7.72 -9.92
N VAL A 304 -16.26 7.18 -10.47
CA VAL A 304 -16.35 6.21 -11.59
C VAL A 304 -17.12 4.95 -11.16
N LEU A 305 -16.92 4.51 -9.92
CA LEU A 305 -17.68 3.40 -9.35
C LEU A 305 -19.17 3.76 -9.14
N ASP A 306 -19.48 4.97 -8.68
CA ASP A 306 -20.86 5.48 -8.53
C ASP A 306 -21.59 5.60 -9.88
N ASP A 307 -20.88 5.99 -10.93
CA ASP A 307 -21.40 6.06 -12.29
C ASP A 307 -21.66 4.66 -12.90
N GLY A 308 -21.32 3.59 -12.17
CA GLY A 308 -21.61 2.20 -12.50
C GLY A 308 -20.58 1.54 -13.42
N TYR A 309 -19.42 2.14 -13.67
CA TYR A 309 -18.37 1.55 -14.50
C TYR A 309 -17.55 0.53 -13.73
N ARG A 310 -17.23 -0.62 -14.35
CA ARG A 310 -16.49 -1.74 -13.75
C ARG A 310 -15.57 -2.38 -14.78
N THR A 311 -14.38 -2.82 -14.36
CA THR A 311 -13.57 -3.81 -15.08
C THR A 311 -14.08 -5.22 -14.78
N VAL A 312 -13.54 -6.22 -15.48
CA VAL A 312 -14.07 -7.60 -15.46
C VAL A 312 -14.08 -8.24 -14.06
N ASP A 313 -13.09 -7.93 -13.23
CA ASP A 313 -12.89 -8.47 -11.88
C ASP A 313 -13.89 -7.94 -10.85
N ILE A 314 -14.46 -6.75 -11.08
CA ILE A 314 -15.41 -6.08 -10.18
C ILE A 314 -16.81 -5.90 -10.80
N LEU A 315 -17.07 -6.58 -11.91
CA LEU A 315 -18.35 -6.50 -12.59
C LEU A 315 -19.47 -7.11 -11.75
N THR A 316 -20.48 -6.31 -11.45
CA THR A 316 -21.70 -6.74 -10.76
C THR A 316 -22.93 -6.49 -11.65
N PRO A 317 -24.07 -7.17 -11.41
CA PRO A 317 -25.28 -6.95 -12.19
C PRO A 317 -25.67 -5.46 -12.22
N ARG A 318 -26.15 -4.99 -13.38
CA ARG A 318 -26.56 -3.60 -13.64
C ARG A 318 -25.42 -2.57 -13.71
N CYS A 319 -24.16 -3.00 -13.64
CA CYS A 319 -23.00 -2.17 -13.95
C CYS A 319 -22.62 -2.25 -15.44
N ARG A 320 -21.77 -1.32 -15.86
CA ARG A 320 -21.23 -1.20 -17.23
C ARG A 320 -19.80 -1.70 -17.25
N LEU A 321 -19.57 -2.80 -17.98
CA LEU A 321 -18.23 -3.30 -18.23
C LEU A 321 -17.46 -2.31 -19.11
N VAL A 322 -16.23 -2.00 -18.73
CA VAL A 322 -15.27 -1.21 -19.50
C VAL A 322 -13.89 -1.86 -19.47
N SER A 323 -13.08 -1.53 -20.46
CA SER A 323 -11.67 -1.92 -20.56
C SER A 323 -10.78 -1.16 -19.58
N CYS A 324 -9.53 -1.62 -19.42
CA CYS A 324 -8.50 -1.03 -18.55
C CYS A 324 -8.27 0.45 -18.92
N ASP A 325 -7.99 0.71 -20.19
CA ASP A 325 -7.76 2.07 -20.73
C ASP A 325 -8.93 3.01 -20.49
N ARG A 326 -10.16 2.50 -20.71
CA ARG A 326 -11.37 3.28 -20.58
C ARG A 326 -11.65 3.60 -19.11
N PHE A 327 -11.34 2.67 -18.19
CA PHE A 327 -11.46 2.94 -16.77
C PHE A 327 -10.48 4.03 -16.33
N GLY A 328 -9.23 3.99 -16.77
CA GLY A 328 -8.25 5.04 -16.48
C GLY A 328 -8.61 6.40 -17.10
N ASP A 329 -9.14 6.43 -18.33
CA ASP A 329 -9.68 7.64 -18.96
C ASP A 329 -10.80 8.27 -18.11
N LEU A 330 -11.71 7.43 -17.60
CA LEU A 330 -12.84 7.89 -16.78
C LEU A 330 -12.35 8.48 -15.46
N ILE A 331 -11.32 7.89 -14.82
CA ILE A 331 -10.71 8.45 -13.60
C ILE A 331 -10.04 9.80 -13.92
N ALA A 332 -9.23 9.85 -14.98
CA ALA A 332 -8.52 11.07 -15.38
C ALA A 332 -9.50 12.21 -15.74
N ALA A 333 -10.63 11.90 -16.38
CA ALA A 333 -11.69 12.85 -16.67
C ALA A 333 -12.47 13.28 -15.42
N ALA A 334 -12.71 12.37 -14.47
CA ALA A 334 -13.36 12.71 -13.21
C ALA A 334 -12.55 13.75 -12.40
N LEU A 335 -11.21 13.66 -12.44
CA LEU A 335 -10.31 14.64 -11.81
C LEU A 335 -10.45 16.05 -12.38
N THR A 336 -10.71 16.21 -13.67
CA THR A 336 -10.86 17.54 -14.29
C THR A 336 -12.24 18.16 -14.08
N SER A 337 -13.21 17.40 -13.56
CA SER A 337 -14.57 17.88 -13.30
C SER A 337 -14.61 19.02 -12.26
N PRO A 338 -15.19 20.19 -12.58
CA PRO A 338 -15.36 21.30 -11.63
C PRO A 338 -16.32 21.00 -10.47
N ALA A 339 -17.21 20.03 -10.63
CA ALA A 339 -18.17 19.63 -9.61
C ALA A 339 -17.50 18.77 -8.53
N LEU A 340 -16.67 17.81 -8.94
CA LEU A 340 -15.89 16.99 -8.02
C LEU A 340 -14.86 17.84 -7.25
N TYR A 341 -14.23 18.82 -7.93
CA TYR A 341 -13.30 19.77 -7.29
C TYR A 341 -13.88 20.42 -6.04
N ARG A 342 -15.07 21.01 -6.20
CA ARG A 342 -15.73 21.77 -5.15
C ARG A 342 -16.18 20.87 -4.01
N LYS A 343 -16.50 19.59 -4.29
CA LYS A 343 -16.84 18.60 -3.26
C LYS A 343 -15.61 18.23 -2.43
N VAL A 344 -14.50 17.87 -3.08
CA VAL A 344 -13.25 17.51 -2.40
C VAL A 344 -12.67 18.69 -1.60
N ALA A 345 -12.59 19.89 -2.21
CA ALA A 345 -12.10 21.09 -1.54
C ALA A 345 -12.94 21.48 -0.31
N ARG A 346 -14.25 21.17 -0.30
CA ARG A 346 -15.12 21.38 0.87
C ARG A 346 -14.92 20.31 1.94
N SER A 347 -14.77 19.04 1.56
CA SER A 347 -14.52 17.95 2.52
C SER A 347 -13.17 18.09 3.21
N VAL A 348 -12.11 18.44 2.47
CA VAL A 348 -10.78 18.72 3.03
C VAL A 348 -10.84 19.90 4.00
N LYS A 349 -11.57 20.97 3.64
CA LYS A 349 -11.72 22.15 4.50
C LYS A 349 -12.61 21.90 5.72
N ALA A 350 -13.60 21.02 5.62
CA ALA A 350 -14.47 20.62 6.74
C ALA A 350 -13.76 19.69 7.73
N ALA A 351 -12.71 18.98 7.29
CA ALA A 351 -11.86 18.17 8.15
C ALA A 351 -10.85 18.98 9.00
N GLY A 352 -10.87 20.32 8.93
CA GLY A 352 -10.29 21.30 9.88
C GLY A 352 -8.97 20.96 10.58
N ASP A 353 -7.89 21.67 10.22
CA ASP A 353 -6.69 21.96 11.02
C ASP A 353 -5.98 20.80 11.78
N GLY A 354 -6.15 19.55 11.33
CA GLY A 354 -5.25 18.43 11.68
C GLY A 354 -4.03 18.31 10.75
N PHE A 355 -4.00 19.06 9.65
CA PHE A 355 -2.93 19.05 8.65
C PHE A 355 -2.08 20.33 8.78
N ALA A 356 -1.25 20.40 9.84
CA ALA A 356 -0.14 21.34 9.86
C ALA A 356 1.07 20.68 9.19
N PRO A 357 1.70 21.29 8.16
CA PRO A 357 2.90 20.75 7.55
C PRO A 357 3.99 20.61 8.61
N LEU A 358 4.61 19.42 8.69
CA LEU A 358 5.80 19.14 9.51
C LEU A 358 7.03 19.87 8.94
N HIS A 359 6.97 21.19 8.95
CA HIS A 359 8.11 22.09 8.90
C HIS A 359 7.98 23.06 10.09
N ARG A 360 8.06 22.54 11.31
CA ARG A 360 8.58 23.35 12.41
C ARG A 360 10.08 23.08 12.52
N LYS A 361 10.83 24.13 12.15
CA LYS A 361 12.26 24.35 12.42
C LYS A 361 12.66 23.70 13.75
N VAL A 362 13.58 22.74 13.69
CA VAL A 362 14.53 22.54 14.80
C VAL A 362 15.48 23.72 14.73
N ALA A 363 15.15 24.77 15.48
CA ALA A 363 16.05 25.87 15.79
C ALA A 363 15.98 26.06 17.31
N GLY A 364 17.11 25.83 17.98
CA GLY A 364 17.28 26.12 19.41
C GLY A 364 17.90 24.97 20.19
N ALA A 365 19.23 24.88 20.15
CA ALA A 365 20.00 24.43 21.31
C ALA A 365 19.97 25.55 22.36
N ALA A 366 19.67 25.23 23.63
CA ALA A 366 20.25 25.83 24.84
C ALA A 366 19.50 25.36 26.11
N GLU A 367 20.27 24.86 27.08
CA GLU A 367 20.08 25.00 28.54
C GLU A 367 18.83 24.38 29.20
N LEU A 368 18.97 23.15 29.71
CA LEU A 368 19.10 22.76 31.14
C LEU A 368 18.80 21.27 31.32
#